data_AF-A0A0R3R5B3-F1
#
_entry.id   AF-A0A0R3R5B3-F1
#
_cell.length_a   1.000
_cell.length_b   1.000
_cell.length_c   1.000
_cell.angle_alpha   90.00
_cell.angle_beta   90.00
_cell.angle_gamma   90.00
#
_symmetry.space_group_name_H-M   'P 1'
#
loop_
_entity.id
_entity.type
_entity.pdbx_description
1 polymer ?
#
loop_
_entity_poly.entity_id
_entity_poly.type
_entity_poly.pdbx_seq_one_letter_code
_entity_poly.pdbx_strand_id
1 'polypeptide(L)'
;MFILTYQILAMHIVHFQRFYISTSRQLKRLESTARSPIYSHFQESIQGSASIRAYRCMNRFIHESQDRLDKNIVIQYHSLVANRWLAVRLELVGNLIVFCSALFAVFYRESGSVTAGLVGLSVAYALSITQTLNWAVRMASELETNVVAVERLREYTDLPTEGLASENLAHTPRRDWPSKGEIIFEKLKIRYRDNLEFVLKGISATIHPAEKIGIVGRTGAGKSSLTLALFRIIEADSGRILIDGEDISKISLDNLRSKLTIVPQVPFFHD
;
A
#
# COMPACT_ATOMS: atom_id res chain seq x y z
N MET A 1 20.81 27.82 -39.14
CA MET A 1 20.48 26.48 -39.68
C MET A 1 20.67 25.38 -38.63
N PHE A 2 21.82 25.27 -37.98
CA PHE A 2 22.11 24.31 -36.90
C PHE A 2 21.08 24.27 -35.76
N ILE A 3 20.75 25.44 -35.21
CA ILE A 3 19.84 25.56 -34.07
C ILE A 3 18.44 25.02 -34.44
N LEU A 4 18.00 25.25 -35.68
CA LEU A 4 16.72 24.74 -36.19
C LEU A 4 16.71 23.22 -36.29
N THR A 5 17.76 22.59 -36.82
CA THR A 5 17.84 21.11 -36.90
C THR A 5 17.84 20.47 -35.52
N TYR A 6 18.57 21.05 -34.56
CA TYR A 6 18.60 20.55 -33.18
C TYR A 6 17.27 20.80 -32.44
N GLN A 7 16.60 21.92 -32.68
CA GLN A 7 15.26 22.19 -32.12
C GLN A 7 14.21 21.19 -32.59
N ILE A 8 14.22 20.83 -33.87
CA ILE A 8 13.29 19.82 -34.43
C ILE A 8 13.55 18.45 -33.77
N LEU A 9 14.81 18.04 -33.66
CA LEU A 9 15.18 16.77 -33.00
C LEU A 9 14.80 16.75 -31.52
N ALA A 10 15.01 17.86 -30.81
CA ALA A 10 14.59 18.01 -29.41
C ALA A 10 13.07 17.89 -29.25
N MET A 11 12.28 18.47 -30.16
CA MET A 11 10.83 18.36 -30.16
C MET A 11 10.38 16.89 -30.31
N HIS A 12 11.02 16.11 -31.19
CA HIS A 12 10.76 14.68 -31.33
C HIS A 12 11.09 13.88 -30.06
N ILE A 13 12.22 14.17 -29.40
CA ILE A 13 12.60 13.52 -28.14
C ILE A 13 11.53 13.77 -27.06
N VAL A 14 11.11 15.03 -26.88
CA VAL A 14 10.08 15.38 -25.90
C VAL A 14 8.75 14.71 -26.22
N HIS A 15 8.37 14.62 -27.50
CA HIS A 15 7.15 13.94 -27.92
C HIS A 15 7.20 12.43 -27.59
N PHE A 16 8.29 11.73 -27.95
CA PHE A 16 8.45 10.30 -27.63
C PHE A 16 8.48 10.05 -26.12
N GLN A 17 9.16 10.93 -25.37
CA GLN A 17 9.22 10.84 -23.91
C GLN A 17 7.83 10.98 -23.29
N ARG A 18 7.04 11.99 -23.68
CA ARG A 18 5.67 12.18 -23.14
C ARG A 18 4.77 10.99 -23.44
N PHE A 19 4.81 10.48 -24.66
CA PHE A 19 4.03 9.31 -25.07
C PHE A 19 4.44 8.06 -24.28
N TYR A 20 5.74 7.82 -24.13
CA TYR A 20 6.27 6.69 -23.37
C TYR A 20 5.91 6.77 -21.89
N ILE A 21 6.10 7.91 -21.23
CA ILE A 21 5.79 8.08 -19.80
C ILE A 21 4.31 7.80 -19.54
N SER A 22 3.42 8.35 -20.37
CA SER A 22 1.98 8.10 -20.24
C SER A 22 1.63 6.61 -20.34
N THR A 23 2.19 5.91 -21.33
CA THR A 23 1.95 4.48 -21.57
C THR A 23 2.57 3.59 -20.49
N SER A 24 3.85 3.84 -20.16
CA SER A 24 4.61 3.12 -19.12
C SER A 24 3.91 3.19 -17.77
N ARG A 25 3.38 4.36 -17.39
CA ARG A 25 2.63 4.54 -16.16
C ARG A 25 1.37 3.66 -16.10
N GLN A 26 0.64 3.53 -17.21
CA GLN A 26 -0.55 2.66 -17.25
C GLN A 26 -0.16 1.18 -17.21
N LEU A 27 0.89 0.77 -17.93
CA LEU A 27 1.40 -0.61 -17.90
C LEU A 27 1.85 -1.01 -16.49
N LYS A 28 2.56 -0.13 -15.78
CA LYS A 28 2.96 -0.36 -14.39
C LYS A 28 1.78 -0.45 -13.43
N ARG A 29 0.73 0.35 -13.63
CA ARG A 29 -0.51 0.23 -12.85
C ARG A 29 -1.18 -1.12 -13.08
N LEU A 30 -1.31 -1.54 -14.35
CA LEU A 30 -1.85 -2.85 -14.70
C LEU A 30 -1.02 -4.00 -14.10
N GLU A 31 0.30 -3.89 -14.12
CA GLU A 31 1.21 -4.88 -13.54
C GLU A 31 0.97 -5.02 -12.03
N SER A 32 0.90 -3.90 -11.31
CA SER A 32 0.62 -3.89 -9.87
C SER A 32 -0.72 -4.55 -9.53
N THR A 33 -1.78 -4.23 -10.29
CA THR A 33 -3.11 -4.80 -10.09
C THR A 33 -3.18 -6.29 -10.47
N ALA A 34 -2.47 -6.72 -11.50
CA ALA A 34 -2.45 -8.13 -11.93
C ALA A 34 -1.62 -9.03 -11.00
N ARG A 35 -0.62 -8.46 -10.32
CA ARG A 35 0.29 -9.22 -9.45
C ARG A 35 -0.35 -9.62 -8.11
N SER A 36 -1.16 -8.76 -7.50
CA SER A 36 -1.77 -9.03 -6.19
C SER A 36 -2.65 -10.30 -6.15
N PRO A 37 -3.53 -10.55 -7.13
CA PRO A 37 -4.36 -11.77 -7.14
C PRO A 37 -3.58 -13.08 -7.18
N ILE A 38 -2.34 -13.09 -7.67
CA ILE A 38 -1.47 -14.28 -7.69
C ILE A 38 -1.08 -14.65 -6.25
N TYR A 39 -0.64 -13.67 -5.46
CA TYR A 39 -0.26 -13.89 -4.06
C TYR A 39 -1.47 -14.30 -3.20
N SER A 40 -2.61 -13.63 -3.39
CA SER A 40 -3.83 -13.98 -2.67
C SER A 40 -4.31 -15.40 -2.99
N HIS A 41 -4.31 -15.80 -4.27
CA HIS A 41 -4.66 -17.16 -4.68
C HIS A 41 -3.73 -18.20 -4.09
N PHE A 42 -2.43 -17.90 -4.06
CA PHE A 42 -1.44 -18.79 -3.47
C PHE A 42 -1.65 -18.98 -1.97
N GLN A 43 -1.90 -17.88 -1.24
CA GLN A 43 -2.18 -17.93 0.20
C GLN A 43 -3.48 -18.71 0.50
N GLU A 44 -4.55 -18.47 -0.26
CA GLU A 44 -5.82 -19.19 -0.13
C GLU A 44 -5.64 -20.69 -0.44
N SER A 45 -4.84 -21.03 -1.45
CA SER A 45 -4.54 -22.42 -1.81
C SER A 45 -3.78 -23.16 -0.71
N ILE A 46 -2.84 -22.49 -0.03
CA ILE A 46 -2.09 -23.09 1.10
C ILE A 46 -3.03 -23.33 2.28
N GLN A 47 -3.78 -22.30 2.68
CA GLN A 47 -4.72 -22.37 3.80
C GLN A 47 -5.83 -23.42 3.55
N GLY A 48 -6.31 -23.51 2.31
CA GLY A 48 -7.36 -24.43 1.89
C GLY A 48 -6.88 -25.79 1.35
N SER A 49 -5.58 -26.12 1.47
CA SER A 49 -4.99 -27.28 0.78
C SER A 49 -5.68 -28.62 1.10
N ALA A 50 -6.12 -28.82 2.35
CA ALA A 50 -6.89 -30.00 2.75
C ALA A 50 -8.24 -30.08 2.02
N SER A 51 -8.99 -28.97 2.00
CA SER A 51 -10.28 -28.86 1.31
C SER A 51 -10.14 -29.08 -0.19
N ILE A 52 -9.14 -28.46 -0.83
CA ILE A 52 -8.89 -28.59 -2.28
C ILE A 52 -8.65 -30.05 -2.66
N ARG A 53 -7.86 -30.77 -1.87
CA ARG A 53 -7.60 -32.20 -2.09
C ARG A 53 -8.83 -33.06 -1.80
N ALA A 54 -9.56 -32.78 -0.72
CA ALA A 54 -10.75 -33.52 -0.34
C ALA A 54 -11.84 -33.43 -1.42
N TYR A 55 -12.08 -32.24 -1.97
CA TYR A 55 -13.05 -32.01 -3.05
C TYR A 55 -12.48 -32.30 -4.46
N ARG A 56 -11.23 -32.78 -4.57
CA ARG A 56 -10.55 -33.12 -5.82
C ARG A 56 -10.56 -32.01 -6.88
N CYS A 57 -10.49 -30.75 -6.46
CA CYS A 57 -10.55 -29.59 -7.36
C CYS A 57 -9.18 -29.01 -7.73
N MET A 58 -8.10 -29.78 -7.56
CA MET A 58 -6.72 -29.35 -7.82
C MET A 58 -6.52 -28.79 -9.24
N ASN A 59 -7.05 -29.46 -10.26
CA ASN A 59 -6.91 -29.00 -11.66
C ASN A 59 -7.54 -27.64 -11.88
N ARG A 60 -8.68 -27.36 -11.23
CA ARG A 60 -9.33 -26.05 -11.31
C ARG A 60 -8.42 -24.95 -10.74
N PHE A 61 -7.86 -25.18 -9.55
CA PHE A 61 -6.91 -24.24 -8.92
C PHE A 61 -5.63 -24.05 -9.73
N ILE A 62 -5.11 -25.11 -10.38
CA ILE A 62 -3.95 -25.01 -11.27
C ILE A 62 -4.28 -24.10 -12.46
N HIS A 63 -5.42 -24.31 -13.13
CA HIS A 63 -5.84 -23.47 -14.26
C HIS A 63 -6.10 -22.02 -13.85
N GLU A 64 -6.73 -21.78 -12.69
CA GLU A 64 -6.92 -20.42 -12.17
C GLU A 64 -5.58 -19.73 -11.87
N SER A 65 -4.59 -20.48 -11.35
CA SER A 65 -3.24 -19.96 -11.12
C SER A 65 -2.55 -19.59 -12.43
N GLN A 66 -2.66 -20.46 -13.45
CA GLN A 66 -2.09 -20.23 -14.78
C GLN A 66 -2.70 -19.00 -15.45
N ASP A 67 -4.04 -18.86 -15.46
CA ASP A 67 -4.70 -17.70 -16.06
C ASP A 67 -4.29 -16.37 -15.40
N ARG A 68 -4.14 -16.35 -14.07
CA ARG A 68 -3.65 -15.16 -13.34
C ARG A 68 -2.18 -14.86 -13.69
N LEU A 69 -1.33 -15.87 -13.78
CA LEU A 69 0.07 -15.72 -14.17
C LEU A 69 0.20 -15.23 -15.62
N ASP A 70 -0.54 -15.81 -16.55
CA ASP A 70 -0.51 -15.46 -17.97
C ASP A 70 -0.90 -13.99 -18.18
N LYS A 71 -1.95 -13.52 -17.50
CA LYS A 71 -2.34 -12.10 -17.51
C LYS A 71 -1.21 -11.19 -17.05
N ASN A 72 -0.52 -11.54 -15.96
CA ASN A 72 0.60 -10.77 -15.46
C ASN A 72 1.79 -10.78 -16.45
N ILE A 73 2.11 -11.94 -17.03
CA ILE A 73 3.19 -12.08 -18.01
C ILE A 73 2.91 -11.25 -19.27
N VAL A 74 1.68 -11.26 -19.79
CA VAL A 74 1.30 -10.45 -20.96
C VAL A 74 1.51 -8.95 -20.68
N ILE A 75 1.14 -8.46 -19.51
CA ILE A 75 1.37 -7.06 -19.12
C ILE A 75 2.87 -6.75 -19.03
N GLN A 76 3.65 -7.63 -18.40
CA GLN A 76 5.11 -7.48 -18.32
C GLN A 76 5.76 -7.48 -19.70
N TYR A 77 5.29 -8.34 -20.61
CA TYR A 77 5.74 -8.38 -21.98
C TYR A 77 5.47 -7.05 -22.70
N HIS A 78 4.27 -6.49 -22.57
CA HIS A 78 3.96 -5.17 -23.14
C HIS A 78 4.85 -4.05 -22.57
N SER A 79 5.18 -4.10 -21.28
CA SER A 79 6.14 -3.18 -20.65
C SER A 79 7.54 -3.30 -21.26
N LEU A 80 8.01 -4.54 -21.51
CA LEU A 80 9.29 -4.78 -22.18
C LEU A 80 9.29 -4.26 -23.62
N VAL A 81 8.22 -4.51 -24.38
CA VAL A 81 8.07 -4.03 -25.76
C VAL A 81 8.04 -2.50 -25.81
N ALA A 82 7.32 -1.84 -24.90
CA ALA A 82 7.30 -0.38 -24.81
C ALA A 82 8.69 0.20 -24.52
N ASN A 83 9.46 -0.45 -23.63
CA ASN A 83 10.85 -0.10 -23.36
C ASN A 83 11.73 -0.21 -24.60
N ARG A 84 11.57 -1.28 -25.40
CA ARG A 84 12.32 -1.48 -26.66
C ARG A 84 11.92 -0.47 -27.73
N TRP A 85 10.62 -0.16 -27.83
CA TRP A 85 10.11 0.86 -28.74
C TRP A 85 10.75 2.22 -28.48
N LEU A 86 10.84 2.64 -27.21
CA LEU A 86 11.50 3.90 -26.86
C LEU A 86 13.00 3.86 -27.21
N ALA A 87 13.68 2.75 -26.91
CA ALA A 87 15.11 2.61 -27.18
C ALA A 87 15.44 2.79 -28.66
N VAL A 88 14.74 2.09 -29.56
CA VAL A 88 14.94 2.20 -31.01
C VAL A 88 14.71 3.62 -31.51
N ARG A 89 13.67 4.32 -31.00
CA ARG A 89 13.37 5.70 -31.40
C ARG A 89 14.42 6.70 -30.92
N LEU A 90 14.90 6.56 -29.68
CA LEU A 90 15.96 7.42 -29.14
C LEU A 90 17.30 7.16 -29.83
N GLU A 91 17.64 5.91 -30.12
CA GLU A 91 18.84 5.57 -30.89
C GLU A 91 18.79 6.12 -32.32
N LEU A 92 17.63 6.08 -32.98
CA LEU A 92 17.48 6.66 -34.32
C LEU A 92 17.69 8.17 -34.31
N VAL A 93 17.14 8.88 -33.33
CA VAL A 93 17.38 10.33 -33.17
C VAL A 93 18.84 10.62 -32.84
N GLY A 94 19.47 9.80 -31.99
CA GLY A 94 20.88 9.90 -31.66
C GLY A 94 21.80 9.72 -32.86
N ASN A 95 21.53 8.70 -33.68
CA ASN A 95 22.27 8.46 -34.93
C ASN A 95 22.09 9.61 -35.91
N LEU A 96 20.91 10.23 -35.96
CA LEU A 96 20.67 11.41 -36.80
C LEU A 96 21.44 12.64 -36.29
N ILE A 97 21.57 12.82 -34.96
CA ILE A 97 22.41 13.86 -34.35
C ILE A 97 23.89 13.66 -34.73
N VAL A 98 24.40 12.42 -34.62
CA VAL A 98 25.78 12.09 -35.00
C VAL A 98 25.99 12.32 -36.50
N PHE A 99 25.05 11.88 -37.35
CA PHE A 99 25.11 12.08 -38.80
C PHE A 99 25.15 13.57 -39.18
N CYS A 100 24.26 14.38 -38.61
CA CYS A 100 24.28 15.83 -38.82
C CYS A 100 25.59 16.47 -38.32
N SER A 101 26.07 16.07 -37.13
CA SER A 101 27.35 16.57 -36.58
C SER A 101 28.53 16.27 -37.51
N ALA A 102 28.60 15.04 -38.05
CA ALA A 102 29.64 14.63 -38.97
C ALA A 102 29.54 15.36 -40.32
N LEU A 103 28.34 15.50 -40.89
CA LEU A 103 28.11 16.25 -42.12
C LEU A 103 28.56 17.71 -41.99
N PHE A 104 28.18 18.36 -40.89
CA PHE A 104 28.55 19.74 -40.65
C PHE A 104 30.05 19.93 -40.44
N ALA A 105 30.71 18.98 -39.77
CA ALA A 105 32.16 19.00 -39.63
C ALA A 105 32.88 18.93 -40.98
N VAL A 106 32.33 18.17 -41.94
CA VAL A 106 32.87 18.07 -43.30
C VAL A 106 32.62 19.37 -44.09
N PHE A 107 31.40 19.91 -44.06
CA PHE A 107 31.06 21.14 -44.78
C PHE A 107 31.86 22.37 -44.32
N TYR A 108 32.15 22.49 -43.03
CA TYR A 108 32.89 23.63 -42.47
C TYR A 108 34.40 23.41 -42.38
N ARG A 109 34.91 22.27 -42.88
CA ARG A 109 36.35 21.97 -42.90
C ARG A 109 37.15 23.04 -43.62
N GLU A 110 36.62 23.60 -44.70
CA GLU A 110 37.29 24.61 -45.54
C GLU A 110 37.11 26.04 -45.01
N SER A 111 36.23 26.26 -44.04
CA SER A 111 35.93 27.59 -43.49
C SER A 111 36.98 28.11 -42.50
N GLY A 112 37.98 27.29 -42.12
CA GLY A 112 39.07 27.65 -41.20
C GLY A 112 38.65 27.88 -39.74
N SER A 113 37.35 27.88 -39.44
CA SER A 113 36.77 28.22 -38.13
C SER A 113 36.60 27.02 -37.18
N VAL A 114 36.93 25.80 -37.61
CA VAL A 114 36.71 24.56 -36.84
C VAL A 114 37.99 23.72 -36.78
N THR A 115 38.55 23.54 -35.57
CA THR A 115 39.71 22.67 -35.34
C THR A 115 39.29 21.19 -35.32
N ALA A 116 40.14 20.28 -35.81
CA ALA A 116 39.90 18.84 -35.78
C ALA A 116 39.55 18.30 -34.38
N GLY A 117 40.16 18.87 -33.32
CA GLY A 117 39.84 18.54 -31.93
C GLY A 117 38.40 18.87 -31.52
N LEU A 118 37.84 20.00 -31.99
CA LEU A 118 36.45 20.40 -31.72
C LEU A 118 35.45 19.47 -32.42
N VAL A 119 35.79 18.99 -33.63
CA VAL A 119 34.99 17.99 -34.35
C VAL A 119 34.99 16.65 -33.62
N GLY A 120 36.16 16.19 -33.17
CA GLY A 120 36.25 14.95 -32.40
C GLY A 120 35.44 15.02 -31.10
N LEU A 121 35.54 16.15 -30.38
CA LEU A 121 34.78 16.40 -29.16
C LEU A 121 33.27 16.42 -29.40
N SER A 122 32.80 17.07 -30.48
CA SER A 122 31.37 17.18 -30.77
C SER A 122 30.74 15.83 -31.13
N VAL A 123 31.43 15.01 -31.92
CA VAL A 123 30.98 13.65 -32.27
C VAL A 123 31.00 12.74 -31.03
N ALA A 124 32.03 12.83 -30.19
CA ALA A 124 32.09 12.06 -28.95
C ALA A 124 30.93 12.40 -27.99
N TYR A 125 30.61 13.68 -27.81
CA TYR A 125 29.46 14.10 -26.99
C TYR A 125 28.11 13.75 -27.62
N ALA A 126 27.98 13.81 -28.95
CA ALA A 126 26.78 13.38 -29.67
C ALA A 126 26.49 11.89 -29.48
N LEU A 127 27.53 11.05 -29.38
CA LEU A 127 27.37 9.62 -29.11
C LEU A 127 26.91 9.37 -27.67
N SER A 128 27.54 10.04 -26.69
CA SER A 128 27.23 9.88 -25.27
C SER A 128 25.86 10.42 -24.87
N ILE A 129 25.42 11.55 -25.45
CA ILE A 129 24.15 12.20 -25.05
C ILE A 129 22.93 11.32 -25.30
N THR A 130 22.98 10.47 -26.33
CA THR A 130 21.89 9.54 -26.67
C THR A 130 21.67 8.50 -25.58
N GLN A 131 22.77 7.93 -25.07
CA GLN A 131 22.73 6.95 -23.98
C GLN A 131 22.26 7.60 -22.67
N THR A 132 22.81 8.78 -22.35
CA THR A 132 22.43 9.53 -21.15
C THR A 132 20.95 9.92 -21.16
N LEU A 133 20.42 10.37 -22.30
CA LEU A 133 18.99 10.70 -22.43
C LEU A 133 18.10 9.47 -22.27
N ASN A 134 18.47 8.33 -22.86
CA ASN A 134 17.73 7.08 -22.68
C ASN A 134 17.64 6.69 -21.20
N TRP A 135 18.77 6.75 -20.50
CA TRP A 135 18.85 6.43 -19.08
C TRP A 135 18.07 7.43 -18.22
N ALA A 136 18.18 8.74 -18.50
CA ALA A 136 17.46 9.78 -17.78
C ALA A 136 15.94 9.63 -17.89
N VAL A 137 15.41 9.33 -19.08
CA VAL A 137 13.96 9.10 -19.28
C VAL A 137 13.48 7.86 -18.51
N ARG A 138 14.27 6.77 -18.54
CA ARG A 138 13.96 5.55 -17.78
C ARG A 138 13.93 5.85 -16.28
N MET A 139 14.94 6.54 -15.78
CA MET A 139 15.07 6.86 -14.36
C MET A 139 13.94 7.77 -13.87
N ALA A 140 13.54 8.78 -14.67
CA ALA A 140 12.38 9.61 -14.36
C ALA A 140 11.08 8.80 -14.24
N SER A 141 10.85 7.85 -15.17
CA SER A 141 9.68 6.96 -15.12
C SER A 141 9.72 5.98 -13.94
N GLU A 142 10.91 5.55 -13.52
CA GLU A 142 11.10 4.70 -12.34
C GLU A 142 10.82 5.46 -11.05
N LEU A 143 11.36 6.67 -10.91
CA LEU A 143 11.10 7.55 -9.77
C LEU A 143 9.60 7.84 -9.60
N GLU A 144 8.89 8.24 -10.65
CA GLU A 144 7.44 8.48 -10.57
C GLU A 144 6.65 7.25 -10.09
N THR A 145 7.13 6.05 -10.40
CA THR A 145 6.48 4.81 -9.96
C THR A 145 6.78 4.50 -8.50
N ASN A 146 8.04 4.62 -8.11
CA ASN A 146 8.48 4.28 -6.76
C ASN A 146 7.88 5.25 -5.71
N VAL A 147 7.60 6.50 -6.10
CA VAL A 147 6.90 7.47 -5.23
C VAL A 147 5.49 7.02 -4.83
N VAL A 148 4.81 6.21 -5.66
CA VAL A 148 3.47 5.67 -5.31
C VAL A 148 3.52 4.79 -4.05
N ALA A 149 4.63 4.07 -3.83
CA ALA A 149 4.80 3.28 -2.60
C ALA A 149 4.91 4.18 -1.37
N VAL A 150 5.56 5.33 -1.49
CA VAL A 150 5.67 6.33 -0.42
C VAL A 150 4.31 6.97 -0.12
N GLU A 151 3.53 7.30 -1.15
CA GLU A 151 2.16 7.81 -1.01
C GLU A 151 1.28 6.82 -0.24
N ARG A 152 1.40 5.52 -0.53
CA ARG A 152 0.69 4.46 0.20
C ARG A 152 1.11 4.34 1.67
N LEU A 153 2.41 4.52 1.98
CA LEU A 153 2.87 4.54 3.36
C LEU A 153 2.30 5.74 4.13
N ARG A 154 2.22 6.90 3.47
CA ARG A 154 1.61 8.10 4.05
C ARG A 154 0.12 7.92 4.35
N GLU A 155 -0.61 7.20 3.50
CA GLU A 155 -2.02 6.89 3.78
C GLU A 155 -2.18 6.20 5.15
N TYR A 156 -1.27 5.28 5.52
CA TYR A 156 -1.30 4.63 6.83
C TYR A 156 -0.92 5.54 8.00
N THR A 157 -0.11 6.59 7.77
CA THR A 157 0.25 7.54 8.83
C THR A 157 -0.89 8.50 9.17
N ASP A 158 -1.80 8.72 8.22
CA ASP A 158 -2.92 9.66 8.37
C ASP A 158 -4.20 8.98 8.89
N LEU A 159 -4.18 7.66 9.14
CA LEU A 159 -5.32 6.92 9.70
C LEU A 159 -5.57 7.28 11.17
N PRO A 160 -6.84 7.26 11.64
CA PRO A 160 -7.14 7.51 13.04
C PRO A 160 -6.55 6.40 13.93
N THR A 161 -5.73 6.80 14.89
CA THR A 161 -5.14 5.88 15.87
C THR A 161 -6.11 5.57 17.00
N GLU A 162 -6.15 4.30 17.42
CA GLU A 162 -6.91 3.85 18.59
C GLU A 162 -6.44 4.56 19.87
N GLY A 163 -7.38 5.00 20.72
CA GLY A 163 -7.05 5.53 22.05
C GLY A 163 -6.45 6.94 22.12
N LEU A 164 -6.15 7.58 20.98
CA LEU A 164 -5.45 8.88 20.92
C LEU A 164 -6.23 10.02 21.60
N ALA A 165 -7.57 9.96 21.59
CA ALA A 165 -8.42 10.89 22.33
C ALA A 165 -8.40 10.62 23.85
N SER A 166 -8.25 9.36 24.26
CA SER A 166 -8.19 8.98 25.68
C SER A 166 -6.82 9.22 26.31
N GLU A 167 -5.72 9.17 25.56
CA GLU A 167 -4.39 9.51 26.09
C GLU A 167 -4.29 10.98 26.51
N ASN A 168 -4.86 11.89 25.71
CA ASN A 168 -4.90 13.32 26.04
C ASN A 168 -5.80 13.65 27.24
N LEU A 169 -6.71 12.74 27.61
CA LEU A 169 -7.65 12.85 28.72
C LEU A 169 -7.33 11.86 29.85
N ALA A 170 -6.18 11.17 29.78
CA ALA A 170 -5.92 9.98 30.58
C ALA A 170 -5.83 10.30 32.08
N HIS A 171 -6.88 9.96 32.81
CA HIS A 171 -6.78 9.79 34.25
C HIS A 171 -5.97 8.52 34.50
N THR A 172 -4.85 8.65 35.21
CA THR A 172 -4.16 7.48 35.77
C THR A 172 -4.85 7.12 37.08
N PRO A 173 -5.58 5.99 37.16
CA PRO A 173 -6.20 5.56 38.42
C PRO A 173 -5.12 5.26 39.47
N ARG A 174 -5.54 5.08 40.73
CA ARG A 174 -4.59 4.74 41.80
C ARG A 174 -3.83 3.45 41.48
N ARG A 175 -2.62 3.30 42.02
CA ARG A 175 -1.74 2.15 41.75
C ARG A 175 -2.36 0.79 42.10
N ASP A 176 -3.25 0.76 43.08
CA ASP A 176 -3.99 -0.41 43.56
C ASP A 176 -5.26 -0.69 42.76
N TRP A 177 -5.59 0.12 41.75
CA TRP A 177 -6.73 -0.12 40.87
C TRP A 177 -6.43 -1.24 39.86
N PRO A 178 -7.40 -2.12 39.56
CA PRO A 178 -8.67 -2.30 40.28
C PRO A 178 -8.46 -3.06 41.62
N SER A 179 -9.10 -2.59 42.68
CA SER A 179 -8.93 -3.06 44.06
C SER A 179 -10.00 -4.08 44.49
N LYS A 180 -11.26 -3.88 44.08
CA LYS A 180 -12.40 -4.76 44.42
C LYS A 180 -12.85 -5.58 43.22
N GLY A 181 -12.76 -5.01 42.01
CA GLY A 181 -13.24 -5.64 40.79
C GLY A 181 -14.74 -5.53 40.57
N GLU A 182 -15.38 -4.47 41.10
CA GLU A 182 -16.77 -4.16 40.78
C GLU A 182 -16.87 -3.64 39.34
N ILE A 183 -17.81 -4.15 38.56
CA ILE A 183 -18.03 -3.72 37.16
C ILE A 183 -19.49 -3.27 37.01
N ILE A 184 -19.70 -2.04 36.56
CA ILE A 184 -21.03 -1.47 36.35
C ILE A 184 -21.18 -1.08 34.89
N PHE A 185 -22.17 -1.65 34.22
CA PHE A 185 -22.63 -1.24 32.90
C PHE A 185 -23.80 -0.28 33.08
N GLU A 186 -23.72 0.92 32.51
CA GLU A 186 -24.79 1.92 32.58
C GLU A 186 -25.30 2.26 31.18
N LYS A 187 -26.47 1.71 30.82
CA LYS A 187 -27.17 1.96 29.53
C LYS A 187 -26.25 1.80 28.32
N LEU A 188 -25.35 0.82 28.36
CA LEU A 188 -24.30 0.61 27.37
C LEU A 188 -24.88 0.31 25.99
N LYS A 189 -24.51 1.12 25.00
CA LYS A 189 -24.85 0.95 23.59
C LYS A 189 -23.59 0.88 22.73
N ILE A 190 -23.55 -0.11 21.84
CA ILE A 190 -22.38 -0.40 21.01
C ILE A 190 -22.81 -0.80 19.61
N ARG A 191 -22.15 -0.25 18.61
CA ARG A 191 -22.16 -0.71 17.22
C ARG A 191 -20.73 -0.92 16.71
N TYR A 192 -20.56 -1.79 15.72
CA TYR A 192 -19.25 -2.03 15.11
C TYR A 192 -18.85 -0.94 14.10
N ARG A 193 -19.82 -0.23 13.52
CA ARG A 193 -19.63 0.84 12.54
C ARG A 193 -20.78 1.82 12.64
N ASP A 194 -20.53 3.09 12.35
CA ASP A 194 -21.52 4.15 12.55
C ASP A 194 -22.84 3.93 11.78
N ASN A 195 -22.76 3.30 10.62
CA ASN A 195 -23.91 3.04 9.76
C ASN A 195 -24.62 1.70 10.04
N LEU A 196 -24.26 1.00 11.12
CA LEU A 196 -24.88 -0.27 11.50
C LEU A 196 -25.77 -0.12 12.73
N GLU A 197 -26.71 -1.05 12.88
CA GLU A 197 -27.52 -1.13 14.09
C GLU A 197 -26.67 -1.43 15.33
N PHE A 198 -27.16 -0.96 16.48
CA PHE A 198 -26.58 -1.31 17.78
C PHE A 198 -26.69 -2.81 18.03
N VAL A 199 -25.54 -3.43 18.34
CA VAL A 199 -25.46 -4.83 18.77
C VAL A 199 -25.85 -4.95 20.24
N LEU A 200 -25.38 -4.03 21.09
CA LEU A 200 -25.84 -3.89 22.47
C LEU A 200 -26.76 -2.67 22.55
N LYS A 201 -28.00 -2.87 23.03
CA LYS A 201 -29.10 -1.89 22.95
C LYS A 201 -29.43 -1.27 24.31
N GLY A 202 -28.44 -0.82 25.06
CA GLY A 202 -28.64 -0.13 26.35
C GLY A 202 -28.59 -1.08 27.55
N ILE A 203 -27.52 -1.87 27.65
CA ILE A 203 -27.34 -2.83 28.75
C ILE A 203 -27.02 -2.10 30.04
N SER A 204 -27.76 -2.41 31.10
CA SER A 204 -27.45 -2.00 32.47
C SER A 204 -27.35 -3.22 33.36
N ALA A 205 -26.22 -3.40 34.02
CA ALA A 205 -25.96 -4.52 34.93
C ALA A 205 -24.82 -4.17 35.88
N THR A 206 -24.84 -4.75 37.08
CA THR A 206 -23.78 -4.61 38.07
C THR A 206 -23.24 -6.00 38.40
N ILE A 207 -21.92 -6.13 38.37
CA ILE A 207 -21.18 -7.32 38.80
C ILE A 207 -20.44 -6.92 40.07
N HIS A 208 -20.76 -7.60 41.17
CA HIS A 208 -20.19 -7.29 42.48
C HIS A 208 -18.77 -7.84 42.64
N PRO A 209 -17.99 -7.30 43.58
CA PRO A 209 -16.66 -7.81 43.89
C PRO A 209 -16.64 -9.31 44.15
N ALA A 210 -15.68 -10.02 43.55
CA ALA A 210 -15.50 -11.47 43.64
C ALA A 210 -16.71 -12.31 43.17
N GLU A 211 -17.65 -11.72 42.43
CA GLU A 211 -18.81 -12.43 41.88
C GLU A 211 -18.43 -13.18 40.59
N LYS A 212 -18.89 -14.43 40.47
CA LYS A 212 -18.70 -15.26 39.27
C LYS A 212 -19.96 -15.26 38.43
N ILE A 213 -19.91 -14.58 37.29
CA ILE A 213 -21.04 -14.44 36.37
C ILE A 213 -20.84 -15.31 35.13
N GLY A 214 -21.88 -16.04 34.74
CA GLY A 214 -21.98 -16.73 33.46
C GLY A 214 -22.87 -15.97 32.48
N ILE A 215 -22.37 -15.66 31.29
CA ILE A 215 -23.16 -15.02 30.23
C ILE A 215 -23.60 -16.07 29.22
N VAL A 216 -24.90 -16.36 29.15
CA VAL A 216 -25.49 -17.35 28.25
C VAL A 216 -26.42 -16.69 27.22
N GLY A 217 -26.57 -17.32 26.06
CA GLY A 217 -27.46 -16.84 25.01
C GLY A 217 -27.12 -17.45 23.65
N ARG A 218 -28.05 -17.33 22.68
CA ARG A 218 -27.87 -17.84 21.32
C ARG A 218 -26.62 -17.24 20.62
N THR A 219 -26.09 -17.92 19.61
CA THR A 219 -25.06 -17.36 18.74
C THR A 219 -25.55 -16.04 18.14
N GLY A 220 -24.70 -15.02 18.11
CA GLY A 220 -25.07 -13.68 17.64
C GLY A 220 -25.78 -12.79 18.68
N ALA A 221 -26.01 -13.24 19.91
CA ALA A 221 -26.67 -12.44 20.95
C ALA A 221 -25.81 -11.29 21.55
N GLY A 222 -24.65 -10.98 20.98
CA GLY A 222 -23.77 -9.90 21.48
C GLY A 222 -22.85 -10.26 22.65
N LYS A 223 -22.75 -11.54 23.05
CA LYS A 223 -21.90 -11.99 24.17
C LYS A 223 -20.43 -11.60 23.98
N SER A 224 -19.83 -11.95 22.83
CA SER A 224 -18.45 -11.58 22.50
C SER A 224 -18.29 -10.06 22.38
N SER A 225 -19.31 -9.36 21.88
CA SER A 225 -19.29 -7.89 21.76
C SER A 225 -19.23 -7.21 23.13
N LEU A 226 -19.91 -7.75 24.15
CA LEU A 226 -19.81 -7.27 25.52
C LEU A 226 -18.40 -7.44 26.09
N THR A 227 -17.74 -8.57 25.80
CA THR A 227 -16.33 -8.78 26.20
C THR A 227 -15.39 -7.80 25.49
N LEU A 228 -15.56 -7.59 24.18
CA LEU A 228 -14.75 -6.62 23.42
C LEU A 228 -14.92 -5.18 23.92
N ALA A 229 -16.13 -4.83 24.37
CA ALA A 229 -16.43 -3.54 25.00
C ALA A 229 -15.68 -3.33 26.31
N LEU A 230 -15.61 -4.36 27.16
CA LEU A 230 -14.92 -4.29 28.44
C LEU A 230 -13.41 -4.04 28.27
N PHE A 231 -12.81 -4.59 27.20
CA PHE A 231 -11.42 -4.35 26.82
C PHE A 231 -11.23 -3.08 25.96
N ARG A 232 -12.31 -2.33 25.72
CA ARG A 232 -12.35 -1.16 24.83
C ARG A 232 -11.71 -1.41 23.46
N ILE A 233 -11.91 -2.61 22.91
CA ILE A 233 -11.57 -2.91 21.51
C ILE A 233 -12.62 -2.29 20.57
N ILE A 234 -13.86 -2.17 21.08
CA ILE A 234 -14.94 -1.40 20.47
C ILE A 234 -15.37 -0.38 21.50
N GLU A 235 -15.30 0.90 21.16
CA GLU A 235 -15.74 1.97 22.04
C GLU A 235 -17.26 2.01 22.16
N ALA A 236 -17.75 2.49 23.30
CA ALA A 236 -19.17 2.69 23.50
C ALA A 236 -19.65 3.92 22.74
N ASP A 237 -20.74 3.80 21.97
CA ASP A 237 -21.38 4.97 21.36
C ASP A 237 -22.13 5.82 22.40
N SER A 238 -22.68 5.15 23.41
CA SER A 238 -23.47 5.78 24.47
C SER A 238 -23.53 4.89 25.71
N GLY A 239 -23.78 5.51 26.87
CA GLY A 239 -23.61 4.86 28.16
C GLY A 239 -22.14 4.82 28.57
N ARG A 240 -21.83 4.06 29.62
CA ARG A 240 -20.46 3.90 30.12
C ARG A 240 -20.28 2.59 30.87
N ILE A 241 -19.02 2.24 31.07
CA ILE A 241 -18.59 1.10 31.86
C ILE A 241 -17.72 1.64 32.99
N LEU A 242 -18.06 1.30 34.23
CA LEU A 242 -17.30 1.70 35.41
C LEU A 242 -16.62 0.46 35.99
N ILE A 243 -15.35 0.59 36.38
CA ILE A 243 -14.64 -0.43 37.17
C ILE A 243 -14.17 0.22 38.47
N ASP A 244 -14.63 -0.31 39.60
CA ASP A 244 -14.44 0.28 40.94
C ASP A 244 -14.83 1.77 41.02
N GLY A 245 -15.87 2.16 40.29
CA GLY A 245 -16.38 3.54 40.22
C GLY A 245 -15.66 4.46 39.21
N GLU A 246 -14.56 4.00 38.59
CA GLU A 246 -13.83 4.77 37.58
C GLU A 246 -14.36 4.46 36.17
N ASP A 247 -14.61 5.51 35.37
CA ASP A 247 -15.03 5.38 33.97
C ASP A 247 -13.87 4.96 33.09
N ILE A 248 -13.95 3.75 32.53
CA ILE A 248 -12.84 3.18 31.76
C ILE A 248 -12.56 3.94 30.47
N SER A 249 -13.50 4.76 29.98
CA SER A 249 -13.31 5.60 28.78
C SER A 249 -12.25 6.70 28.98
N LYS A 250 -11.98 7.05 30.26
CA LYS A 250 -11.00 8.07 30.68
C LYS A 250 -9.66 7.48 31.12
N ILE A 251 -9.53 6.16 31.18
CA ILE A 251 -8.30 5.46 31.55
C ILE A 251 -7.52 5.15 30.26
N SER A 252 -6.19 5.16 30.31
CA SER A 252 -5.38 4.72 29.17
C SER A 252 -5.60 3.24 28.87
N LEU A 253 -5.58 2.85 27.59
CA LEU A 253 -5.85 1.48 27.17
C LEU A 253 -4.82 0.49 27.74
N ASP A 254 -3.56 0.90 27.85
CA ASP A 254 -2.49 0.08 28.43
C ASP A 254 -2.71 -0.22 29.92
N ASN A 255 -3.08 0.79 30.71
CA ASN A 255 -3.40 0.61 32.13
C ASN A 255 -4.66 -0.25 32.32
N LEU A 256 -5.67 -0.11 31.47
CA LEU A 256 -6.88 -0.93 31.54
C LEU A 256 -6.58 -2.40 31.17
N ARG A 257 -5.94 -2.63 30.02
CA ARG A 257 -5.73 -3.98 29.46
C ARG A 257 -4.70 -4.78 30.24
N SER A 258 -3.72 -4.14 30.88
CA SER A 258 -2.74 -4.82 31.75
C SER A 258 -3.36 -5.37 33.05
N LYS A 259 -4.56 -4.90 33.44
CA LYS A 259 -5.28 -5.34 34.64
C LYS A 259 -6.40 -6.33 34.36
N LEU A 260 -6.71 -6.59 33.08
CA LEU A 260 -7.75 -7.52 32.66
C LEU A 260 -7.12 -8.74 31.96
N THR A 261 -7.65 -9.93 32.22
CA THR A 261 -7.19 -11.17 31.59
C THR A 261 -8.32 -11.80 30.78
N ILE A 262 -8.00 -12.26 29.57
CA ILE A 262 -8.94 -12.95 28.68
C ILE A 262 -8.27 -14.21 28.12
N VAL A 263 -9.06 -15.28 28.00
CA VAL A 263 -8.67 -16.48 27.26
C VAL A 263 -9.34 -16.40 25.88
N PRO A 264 -8.57 -16.35 24.78
CA PRO A 264 -9.15 -16.23 23.44
C PRO A 264 -9.92 -17.49 23.04
N GLN A 265 -10.93 -17.34 22.19
CA GLN A 265 -11.75 -18.47 21.70
C GLN A 265 -10.94 -19.44 20.83
N VAL A 266 -9.97 -18.91 20.06
CA VAL A 266 -9.01 -19.69 19.29
C VAL A 266 -7.64 -19.46 19.93
N PRO A 267 -7.02 -20.50 20.52
CA PRO A 267 -5.69 -20.36 21.07
C PRO A 267 -4.70 -20.15 19.91
N PHE A 268 -3.83 -19.17 20.07
CA PHE A 268 -2.66 -18.99 19.22
C PHE A 268 -1.44 -18.83 20.13
N PHE A 269 -0.32 -19.37 19.71
CA PHE A 269 0.97 -19.21 20.38
C PHE A 269 1.86 -18.39 19.45
N HIS A 270 2.64 -17.48 20.03
CA HIS A 270 3.74 -16.85 19.32
C HIS A 270 4.91 -17.84 19.31
N ASP A 271 5.56 -18.00 18.15
CA ASP A 271 6.80 -18.77 18.01
C ASP A 271 7.96 -18.09 18.77
#